data_AF-A0A0J5FWY3-F1
#
_entry.id   AF-A0A0J5FWY3-F1
#
_cell.length_a   1.000
_cell.length_b   1.000
_cell.length_c   1.000
_cell.angle_alpha   90.00
_cell.angle_beta   90.00
_cell.angle_gamma   90.00
#
_symmetry.space_group_name_H-M   'P 1'
#
loop_
_entity.id
_entity.type
_entity.pdbx_description
1 polymer ?
#
loop_
_entity_poly.entity_id
_entity_poly.type
_entity_poly.pdbx_seq_one_letter_code
_entity_poly.pdbx_strand_id
1 'polypeptide(L)'
;MFTLCKRSGWVCTLFPRSHLIKNFDSPMELQKLFPRLDNFKYRNKWWVIDIGGNNLRMIAYINFTNKRFYVKHIATHKEYDKLTKKYRETKE
;
A
#
# COMPACT_ATOMS: atom_id res chain seq x y z
N MET A 1 -35.69 25.97 -30.85
CA MET A 1 -34.47 26.55 -31.48
C MET A 1 -33.74 27.34 -30.39
N PHE A 2 -32.39 27.21 -30.32
CA PHE A 2 -31.42 27.78 -29.35
C PHE A 2 -31.36 27.13 -27.94
N THR A 3 -30.48 26.15 -27.67
CA THR A 3 -29.02 26.10 -27.35
C THR A 3 -28.57 26.63 -25.97
N LEU A 4 -27.92 25.71 -25.20
CA LEU A 4 -26.81 25.85 -24.23
C LEU A 4 -27.03 25.96 -22.69
N CYS A 5 -26.58 24.88 -22.02
CA CYS A 5 -25.64 24.82 -20.86
C CYS A 5 -26.19 24.66 -19.43
N LYS A 6 -26.05 23.45 -18.85
CA LYS A 6 -25.00 23.08 -17.85
C LYS A 6 -24.98 21.55 -17.68
N ARG A 7 -23.90 20.83 -18.00
CA ARG A 7 -22.60 20.70 -17.32
C ARG A 7 -22.54 19.41 -16.49
N SER A 8 -22.02 18.38 -17.14
CA SER A 8 -21.18 17.33 -16.57
C SER A 8 -21.76 16.49 -15.42
N GLY A 9 -22.46 15.42 -15.77
CA GLY A 9 -22.62 14.25 -14.92
C GLY A 9 -21.30 13.48 -14.87
N TRP A 10 -20.38 13.93 -13.99
CA TRP A 10 -19.20 13.14 -13.65
C TRP A 10 -19.69 11.92 -12.86
N VAL A 11 -19.51 10.77 -13.51
CA VAL A 11 -19.48 9.42 -12.96
C VAL A 11 -19.55 9.42 -11.43
N CYS A 12 -20.72 9.07 -10.91
CA CYS A 12 -20.81 8.51 -9.57
C CYS A 12 -19.91 7.27 -9.59
N THR A 13 -18.64 7.42 -9.19
CA THR A 13 -17.83 6.29 -8.80
C THR A 13 -18.60 5.69 -7.64
N LEU A 14 -19.32 4.61 -7.94
CA LEU A 14 -19.74 3.62 -6.97
C LEU A 14 -18.49 3.38 -6.13
N PHE A 15 -18.42 4.02 -4.97
CA PHE A 15 -17.60 3.53 -3.90
C PHE A 15 -18.40 2.31 -3.45
N PRO A 16 -18.00 1.07 -3.79
CA PRO A 16 -18.62 -0.05 -3.14
C PRO A 16 -18.27 0.11 -1.66
N ARG A 17 -19.28 0.50 -0.89
CA ARG A 17 -19.29 0.46 0.56
C ARG A 17 -19.34 -1.01 0.97
N SER A 18 -18.30 -1.76 0.62
CA SER A 18 -18.07 -3.13 1.08
C SER A 18 -16.86 -3.12 2.00
N HIS A 19 -17.07 -2.53 3.18
CA HIS A 19 -16.39 -2.98 4.40
C HIS A 19 -16.86 -4.42 4.67
N LEU A 20 -16.35 -5.36 3.89
CA LEU A 20 -16.36 -6.77 4.22
C LEU A 20 -14.90 -7.13 4.35
N ILE A 21 -14.54 -7.63 5.53
CA ILE A 21 -13.21 -8.06 5.93
C ILE A 21 -12.72 -9.06 4.87
N LYS A 22 -12.01 -8.56 3.86
CA LYS A 22 -11.48 -9.39 2.78
C LYS A 22 -10.35 -10.22 3.37
N ASN A 23 -10.49 -11.53 3.31
CA ASN A 23 -9.41 -12.46 3.61
C ASN A 23 -8.38 -12.31 2.49
N PHE A 24 -7.17 -11.88 2.84
CA PHE A 24 -6.05 -11.83 1.90
C PHE A 24 -5.34 -13.18 1.90
N ASP A 25 -5.69 -14.04 0.96
CA ASP A 25 -5.04 -15.35 0.84
C ASP A 25 -3.82 -15.29 -0.12
N SER A 26 -3.75 -14.25 -0.97
CA SER A 26 -2.66 -14.08 -1.94
C SER A 26 -2.13 -12.64 -2.02
N PRO A 27 -0.81 -12.44 -2.21
CA PRO A 27 -0.21 -11.12 -2.39
C PRO A 27 -0.75 -10.34 -3.61
N MET A 28 -1.28 -11.03 -4.63
CA MET A 28 -1.88 -10.38 -5.80
C MET A 28 -3.12 -9.56 -5.44
N GLU A 29 -3.92 -10.02 -4.47
CA GLU A 29 -5.11 -9.29 -4.03
C GLU A 29 -4.75 -8.05 -3.23
N LEU A 30 -3.67 -8.13 -2.46
CA LEU A 30 -3.14 -7.00 -1.70
C LEU A 30 -2.65 -5.89 -2.64
N GLN A 31 -1.99 -6.25 -3.74
CA GLN A 31 -1.54 -5.29 -4.75
C GLN A 31 -2.71 -4.61 -5.48
N LYS A 32 -3.85 -5.29 -5.65
CA LYS A 32 -5.08 -4.67 -6.20
C LYS A 32 -5.69 -3.62 -5.27
N LEU A 33 -5.55 -3.79 -3.95
CA LEU A 33 -6.04 -2.81 -2.98
C LEU A 33 -5.08 -1.64 -2.80
N PHE A 34 -3.79 -1.94 -2.78
CA PHE A 34 -2.73 -0.96 -2.58
C PHE A 34 -1.87 -0.92 -3.85
N PRO A 35 -2.23 -0.09 -4.85
CA PRO A 35 -1.48 -0.02 -6.10
C PRO A 35 -0.05 0.53 -5.94
N ARG A 36 0.25 1.16 -4.81
CA ARG A 36 1.59 1.62 -4.41
C ARG A 36 2.29 0.66 -3.43
N LEU A 37 1.81 -0.56 -3.31
CA LEU A 37 2.45 -1.58 -2.49
C LEU A 37 3.69 -2.11 -3.21
N ASP A 38 4.83 -1.97 -2.56
CA ASP A 38 6.11 -2.45 -3.08
C ASP A 38 6.67 -3.59 -2.22
N ASN A 39 7.32 -4.57 -2.85
CA ASN A 39 7.94 -5.68 -2.13
C ASN A 39 9.36 -5.31 -1.66
N PHE A 40 9.69 -5.60 -0.40
CA PHE A 40 11.01 -5.29 0.11
C PHE A 40 12.04 -6.37 -0.27
N LYS A 41 12.86 -6.09 -1.29
CA LYS A 41 13.79 -7.04 -1.92
C LYS A 41 14.76 -7.75 -0.96
N TYR A 42 15.09 -7.14 0.17
CA TYR A 42 16.12 -7.66 1.08
C TYR A 42 15.56 -8.62 2.15
N ARG A 43 14.24 -8.61 2.40
CA ARG A 43 13.61 -9.49 3.40
C ARG A 43 12.29 -10.08 2.89
N ASN A 44 12.17 -11.39 2.99
CA ASN A 44 10.97 -12.10 2.57
C ASN A 44 9.75 -11.68 3.42
N LYS A 45 8.59 -11.55 2.77
CA LYS A 45 7.29 -11.19 3.37
C LYS A 45 7.23 -9.78 3.98
N TRP A 46 8.19 -8.92 3.64
CA TRP A 46 8.17 -7.50 3.99
C TRP A 46 7.65 -6.67 2.82
N TRP A 47 6.82 -5.70 3.16
CA TRP A 47 6.11 -4.85 2.23
C TRP A 47 6.29 -3.39 2.60
N VAL A 48 6.37 -2.53 1.60
CA VAL A 48 6.48 -1.08 1.74
C VAL A 48 5.20 -0.47 1.22
N ILE A 49 4.60 0.41 2.03
CA ILE A 49 3.37 1.13 1.73
C ILE A 49 3.66 2.62 1.83
N ASP A 50 3.38 3.37 0.77
CA ASP A 50 3.46 4.83 0.78
C ASP A 50 2.23 5.42 1.48
N ILE A 51 2.46 6.28 2.48
CA ILE A 51 1.42 6.94 3.26
C ILE A 51 1.58 8.47 3.15
N GLY A 52 0.46 9.20 3.18
CA GLY A 52 0.48 10.66 3.31
C GLY A 52 1.02 11.38 2.08
N GLY A 53 0.67 10.92 0.88
CA GLY A 53 1.04 11.59 -0.37
C GLY A 53 2.49 11.41 -0.79
N ASN A 54 3.10 10.23 -0.50
CA ASN A 54 4.50 9.88 -0.84
C ASN A 54 5.57 10.50 0.07
N ASN A 55 5.18 11.06 1.22
CA ASN A 55 6.13 11.66 2.16
C ASN A 55 6.72 10.63 3.15
N LEU A 56 5.95 9.59 3.46
CA LEU A 56 6.33 8.56 4.44
C LEU A 56 6.22 7.17 3.80
N ARG A 57 7.17 6.31 4.17
CA ARG A 57 7.19 4.89 3.82
C ARG A 57 6.95 4.06 5.08
N MET A 58 5.89 3.28 5.07
CA MET A 58 5.61 2.31 6.10
C MET A 58 6.12 0.94 5.67
N ILE A 59 6.98 0.35 6.48
CA ILE A 59 7.45 -1.02 6.32
C ILE A 59 6.58 -1.92 7.21
N ALA A 60 5.95 -2.91 6.60
CA ALA A 60 5.12 -3.87 7.28
C ALA A 60 5.52 -5.30 6.94
N TYR A 61 5.44 -6.17 7.94
CA TYR A 61 5.56 -7.60 7.77
C TYR A 61 4.16 -8.21 7.68
N ILE A 62 3.91 -8.97 6.62
CA ILE A 62 2.60 -9.56 6.37
C ILE A 62 2.74 -11.07 6.42
N ASN A 63 2.03 -11.68 7.36
CA ASN A 63 1.91 -13.12 7.44
C ASN A 63 0.54 -13.55 6.92
N PHE A 64 0.51 -14.06 5.69
CA PHE A 64 -0.71 -14.56 5.05
C PHE A 64 -1.30 -15.78 5.77
N THR A 65 -0.45 -16.68 6.29
CA THR A 65 -0.89 -17.88 7.03
C THR A 65 -1.64 -17.50 8.31
N ASN A 66 -1.09 -16.56 9.07
CA ASN A 66 -1.70 -16.13 10.33
C ASN A 66 -2.72 -15.00 10.14
N LYS A 67 -2.91 -14.51 8.89
CA LYS A 67 -3.73 -13.35 8.54
C LYS A 67 -3.45 -12.13 9.43
N ARG A 68 -2.15 -11.89 9.71
CA ARG A 68 -1.70 -10.78 10.57
C ARG A 68 -0.80 -9.83 9.81
N PHE A 69 -1.06 -8.55 10.06
CA PHE A 69 -0.30 -7.43 9.53
C PHE A 69 0.44 -6.75 10.68
N TYR A 70 1.77 -6.68 10.58
CA TYR A 70 2.62 -6.10 11.60
C TYR A 70 3.34 -4.88 11.04
N VAL A 71 3.03 -3.70 11.57
CA VAL A 71 3.79 -2.49 11.25
C VAL A 71 5.11 -2.54 11.99
N LYS A 72 6.22 -2.54 11.25
CA LYS A 72 7.58 -2.52 11.82
C LYS A 72 8.04 -1.08 12.04
N HIS A 73 8.02 -0.30 10.96
CA HIS A 73 8.54 1.06 10.95
C HIS A 73 7.67 1.95 10.08
N ILE A 74 7.38 3.16 10.58
CA ILE A 74 6.87 4.27 9.77
C ILE A 74 8.03 5.25 9.68
N ALA A 75 8.56 5.46 8.47
CA ALA A 75 9.80 6.16 8.26
C ALA A 75 9.67 7.22 7.16
N THR A 76 10.42 8.30 7.29
CA THR A 76 10.67 9.25 6.20
C THR A 76 11.58 8.62 5.13
N HIS A 77 11.68 9.23 3.96
CA HIS A 77 12.56 8.73 2.88
C HIS A 77 14.03 8.61 3.32
N LYS A 78 14.51 9.54 4.16
CA LYS A 78 15.89 9.53 4.67
C LYS A 78 16.14 8.35 5.61
N GLU A 79 15.19 8.07 6.48
CA GLU A 79 15.27 6.94 7.42
C GLU A 79 15.12 5.60 6.68
N TYR A 80 14.25 5.55 5.67
CA TYR A 80 14.09 4.38 4.82
C TYR A 80 15.39 4.02 4.10
N ASP A 81 16.14 5.00 3.58
CA ASP A 81 17.46 4.73 2.96
C ASP A 81 18.46 4.16 3.97
N LYS A 82 18.52 4.71 5.19
CA LYS A 82 19.37 4.17 6.28
C LYS A 82 18.98 2.74 6.65
N LEU A 83 17.69 2.46 6.79
CA LEU A 83 17.17 1.12 7.07
C LEU A 83 17.51 0.16 5.93
N THR A 84 17.35 0.59 4.68
CA THR A 84 17.66 -0.22 3.50
C THR A 84 19.14 -0.59 3.46
N LYS A 85 20.04 0.35 3.77
CA LYS A 85 21.49 0.09 3.88
C LYS A 85 21.78 -0.93 4.99
N LYS A 86 21.23 -0.71 6.18
CA LYS A 86 21.39 -1.63 7.32
C LYS A 86 20.93 -3.05 6.98
N TYR A 87 19.75 -3.21 6.38
CA TYR A 87 19.22 -4.53 6.02
C TYR A 87 19.91 -5.17 4.82
N ARG A 88 20.58 -4.39 3.96
CA ARG A 88 21.41 -4.91 2.88
C ARG A 88 22.70 -5.55 3.45
N GLU A 89 23.29 -4.95 4.46
CA GLU A 89 24.53 -5.40 5.09
C GLU A 89 24.29 -6.54 6.08
N THR A 90 23.21 -6.48 6.86
CA THR A 90 22.81 -7.55 7.78
C THR A 90 21.84 -8.52 7.09
N LYS A 91 22.40 -9.43 6.30
CA LYS A 91 21.71 -10.66 5.89
C LYS A 91 21.83 -11.68 7.03
N GLU A 92 20.75 -11.83 7.79
CA GLU A 92 20.55 -13.00 8.65
C GLU A 92 20.11 -14.19 7.80
#